data_AF-A0A1F6GNI1-F1
#
_entry.id   AF-A0A1F6GNI1-F1
#
_cell.length_a   1.000
_cell.length_b   1.000
_cell.length_c   1.000
_cell.angle_alpha   90.00
_cell.angle_beta   90.00
_cell.angle_gamma   90.00
#
_symmetry.space_group_name_H-M   'P 1'
#
loop_
_entity.id
_entity.type
_entity.pdbx_description
1 polymer ?
#
loop_
_entity_poly.entity_id
_entity_poly.type
_entity_poly.pdbx_seq_one_letter_code
_entity_poly.pdbx_strand_id
1 'polypeptide(L)'
;MQKVCLVTVDLGYGHQRAAFPLRFLDRKGEMTLANNYPGIPDKDREIWNQGRKPYEFISRAKHIPIVGDILFMGMDSMQRIRDFYPRRNLFRQSLQLRTNIMMIKNKQWGKDLIDKLDRENLPLLTTFFTVAYMAEEFNYKNDIYLVVCDADVSRAWAAPNPTNSKIKYFAPTRRVYERLQLYGVKAENIYYTGFPLPKENTGNGNLKILRHDLAGRLRNLDPKNHYISKYKKTIEEHLKDERVPDQPTHPLTITFAVGGAGAQREMGIKLTKSLKRNLEKGEARINLV
;
A
#
# COMPACT_ATOMS: atom_id res chain seq x y z
N MET A 1 5.77 9.17 23.56
CA MET A 1 5.49 9.10 22.11
C MET A 1 4.11 9.70 21.87
N GLN A 2 3.98 10.69 20.99
CA GLN A 2 2.68 11.31 20.67
C GLN A 2 1.78 10.30 19.96
N LYS A 3 0.50 10.28 20.33
CA LYS A 3 -0.53 9.44 19.68
C LYS A 3 -1.07 10.09 18.42
N VAL A 4 -1.71 9.30 17.56
CA VAL A 4 -2.34 9.78 16.31
C VAL A 4 -3.77 9.28 16.20
N CYS A 5 -4.54 9.89 15.30
CA CYS A 5 -5.74 9.32 14.72
C CYS A 5 -5.34 8.44 13.53
N LEU A 6 -5.34 7.11 13.70
CA LEU A 6 -5.03 6.19 12.59
C LEU A 6 -6.28 5.90 11.76
N VAL A 7 -6.23 6.22 10.47
CA VAL A 7 -7.36 6.08 9.54
C VAL A 7 -6.95 5.26 8.32
N THR A 8 -7.81 4.34 7.91
CA THR A 8 -7.65 3.53 6.70
C THR A 8 -9.00 3.36 6.00
N VAL A 9 -9.04 2.58 4.93
CA VAL A 9 -10.27 2.28 4.18
C VAL A 9 -10.43 0.78 3.98
N ASP A 10 -11.66 0.32 3.94
CA ASP A 10 -12.02 -1.02 3.49
C ASP A 10 -12.32 -1.02 1.98
N LEU A 11 -11.23 -1.08 1.20
CA LEU A 11 -11.25 -1.23 -0.26
C LEU A 11 -10.30 -2.39 -0.65
N GLY A 12 -10.40 -3.50 0.09
CA GLY A 12 -9.44 -4.60 0.09
C GLY A 12 -8.31 -4.41 1.13
N TYR A 13 -7.44 -5.41 1.26
CA TYR A 13 -6.44 -5.44 2.32
C TYR A 13 -5.22 -4.53 2.09
N GLY A 14 -5.08 -3.89 0.93
CA GLY A 14 -3.89 -3.08 0.60
C GLY A 14 -3.62 -1.97 1.61
N HIS A 15 -4.64 -1.16 1.92
CA HIS A 15 -4.56 -0.04 2.86
C HIS A 15 -4.57 -0.49 4.31
N GLN A 16 -5.34 -1.53 4.65
CA GLN A 16 -5.40 -2.07 6.01
C GLN A 16 -4.09 -2.77 6.40
N ARG A 17 -3.43 -3.49 5.47
CA ARG A 17 -2.12 -4.10 5.68
C ARG A 17 -1.06 -3.08 6.08
N ALA A 18 -1.07 -1.89 5.45
CA ALA A 18 -0.13 -0.84 5.79
C ALA A 18 -0.46 -0.17 7.14
N ALA A 19 -1.75 -0.07 7.49
CA ALA A 19 -2.19 0.54 8.75
C ALA A 19 -2.03 -0.40 9.95
N PHE A 20 -2.21 -1.71 9.77
CA PHE A 20 -2.26 -2.69 10.85
C PHE A 20 -1.03 -2.69 11.77
N PRO A 21 0.22 -2.63 11.25
CA PRO A 21 1.42 -2.53 12.08
C PRO A 21 1.53 -1.22 12.86
N LEU A 22 0.77 -0.19 12.48
CA LEU A 22 0.83 1.16 13.04
C LEU A 22 -0.22 1.39 14.13
N ARG A 23 -1.07 0.40 14.43
CA ARG A 23 -2.13 0.51 15.46
C ARG A 23 -1.63 0.92 16.83
N PHE A 24 -0.40 0.56 17.20
CA PHE A 24 0.19 0.97 18.48
C PHE A 24 0.38 2.50 18.61
N LEU A 25 0.41 3.23 17.47
CA LEU A 25 0.45 4.69 17.43
C LEU A 25 -0.93 5.32 17.67
N ASP A 26 -2.01 4.60 17.41
CA ASP A 26 -3.36 5.11 17.62
C ASP A 26 -3.68 5.25 19.12
N ARG A 27 -4.55 6.21 19.43
CA ARG A 27 -5.00 6.50 20.80
C ARG A 27 -5.74 5.33 21.46
N LYS A 28 -6.44 4.49 20.69
CA LYS A 28 -7.19 3.32 21.16
C LYS A 28 -6.54 1.98 20.76
N GLY A 29 -5.43 2.01 20.04
CA GLY A 29 -4.86 0.78 19.48
C GLY A 29 -5.65 0.23 18.28
N GLU A 30 -6.51 1.05 17.69
CA GLU A 30 -7.45 0.68 16.63
C GLU A 30 -7.18 1.50 15.36
N MET A 31 -7.85 1.14 14.27
CA MET A 31 -7.83 1.91 13.03
C MET A 31 -9.26 2.27 12.64
N THR A 32 -9.50 3.55 12.37
CA THR A 32 -10.81 4.02 11.92
C THR A 32 -10.96 3.73 10.43
N LEU A 33 -12.06 3.10 10.03
CA LEU A 33 -12.39 2.86 8.61
C LEU A 33 -13.15 4.07 8.06
N ALA A 34 -12.53 4.90 7.24
CA ALA A 34 -13.12 6.14 6.72
C ALA A 34 -14.40 5.93 5.88
N ASN A 35 -14.60 4.72 5.34
CA ASN A 35 -15.77 4.34 4.57
C ASN A 35 -16.81 3.51 5.34
N ASN A 36 -16.56 3.20 6.62
CA ASN A 36 -17.46 2.38 7.44
C ASN A 36 -17.36 2.66 8.95
N TYR A 37 -17.18 3.92 9.34
CA TYR A 37 -17.08 4.30 10.76
C TYR A 37 -18.48 4.47 11.39
N PRO A 38 -18.61 4.27 12.72
CA PRO A 38 -19.87 4.47 13.42
C PRO A 38 -20.46 5.88 13.20
N GLY A 39 -21.72 5.93 12.77
CA GLY A 39 -22.43 7.18 12.49
C GLY A 39 -21.96 7.91 11.23
N ILE A 40 -21.37 7.22 10.25
CA ILE A 40 -21.11 7.77 8.91
C ILE A 40 -22.42 8.24 8.25
N PRO A 41 -22.50 9.49 7.74
CA PRO A 41 -23.67 9.98 7.03
C PRO A 41 -23.97 9.18 5.76
N ASP A 42 -25.26 8.97 5.45
CA ASP A 42 -25.68 8.20 4.28
C ASP A 42 -25.15 8.77 2.97
N LYS A 43 -25.09 10.11 2.85
CA LYS A 43 -24.50 10.79 1.69
C LYS A 43 -23.04 10.40 1.44
N ASP A 44 -22.25 10.23 2.50
CA ASP A 44 -20.83 9.90 2.40
C ASP A 44 -20.67 8.42 2.09
N ARG A 45 -21.49 7.58 2.73
CA ARG A 45 -21.55 6.14 2.48
C ARG A 45 -21.91 5.83 1.03
N GLU A 46 -22.86 6.57 0.46
CA GLU A 46 -23.27 6.38 -0.92
C GLU A 46 -22.15 6.75 -1.91
N ILE A 47 -21.41 7.83 -1.66
CA ILE A 47 -20.24 8.19 -2.47
C ILE A 47 -19.17 7.09 -2.42
N TRP A 48 -18.88 6.54 -1.24
CA TRP A 48 -17.96 5.40 -1.10
C TRP A 48 -18.44 4.16 -1.85
N ASN A 49 -19.73 3.82 -1.75
CA ASN A 49 -20.32 2.66 -2.41
C ASN A 49 -20.31 2.79 -3.93
N GLN A 50 -20.61 3.99 -4.46
CA GLN A 50 -20.54 4.26 -5.89
C GLN A 50 -19.12 4.13 -6.44
N GLY A 51 -18.10 4.52 -5.67
CA GLY A 51 -16.70 4.29 -6.04
C GLY A 51 -16.27 2.82 -6.00
N ARG A 52 -16.84 2.02 -5.09
CA ARG A 52 -16.51 0.59 -4.88
C ARG A 52 -17.12 -0.34 -5.94
N LYS A 53 -18.34 -0.05 -6.40
CA LYS A 53 -19.11 -0.89 -7.34
C LYS A 53 -18.38 -1.20 -8.66
N PRO A 54 -17.75 -0.23 -9.35
CA PRO A 54 -16.99 -0.51 -10.57
C PRO A 54 -15.79 -1.43 -10.31
N TYR A 55 -15.03 -1.20 -9.22
CA TYR A 55 -13.83 -1.98 -8.90
C TYR A 55 -14.17 -3.46 -8.64
N GLU A 56 -15.21 -3.72 -7.85
CA GLU A 56 -15.64 -5.09 -7.57
C GLU A 56 -16.26 -5.79 -8.78
N PHE A 57 -17.06 -5.06 -9.58
CA PHE A 57 -17.65 -5.59 -10.80
C PHE A 57 -16.56 -5.97 -11.80
N ILE A 58 -15.56 -5.11 -12.03
CA ILE A 58 -14.48 -5.35 -13.00
C ILE A 58 -13.55 -6.46 -12.52
N SER A 59 -13.25 -6.52 -11.22
CA SER A 59 -12.40 -7.58 -10.68
C SER A 59 -13.04 -8.97 -10.78
N ARG A 60 -14.38 -9.06 -10.68
CA ARG A 60 -15.15 -10.28 -10.93
C ARG A 60 -15.39 -10.56 -12.42
N ALA A 61 -15.51 -9.52 -13.25
CA ALA A 61 -15.85 -9.61 -14.66
C ALA A 61 -14.65 -9.75 -15.61
N LYS A 62 -13.44 -10.04 -15.11
CA LYS A 62 -12.23 -10.30 -15.91
C LYS A 62 -12.37 -11.42 -16.95
N HIS A 63 -13.48 -12.15 -16.95
CA HIS A 63 -13.83 -13.21 -17.91
C HIS A 63 -14.84 -12.77 -18.99
N ILE A 64 -15.30 -11.51 -19.03
CA ILE A 64 -16.27 -11.00 -20.02
C ILE A 64 -15.58 -10.01 -20.99
N PRO A 65 -15.27 -10.41 -22.23
CA PRO A 65 -14.24 -9.79 -23.09
C PRO A 65 -14.62 -8.46 -23.78
N ILE A 66 -15.80 -7.89 -23.58
CA ILE A 66 -16.21 -6.68 -24.34
C ILE A 66 -16.65 -5.53 -23.42
N VAL A 67 -17.50 -5.82 -22.42
CA VAL A 67 -17.91 -4.81 -21.43
C VAL A 67 -16.83 -4.61 -20.35
N GLY A 68 -16.08 -5.67 -20.04
CA GLY A 68 -14.95 -5.62 -19.11
C GLY A 68 -13.82 -4.71 -19.62
N ASP A 69 -13.49 -4.78 -20.90
CA ASP A 69 -12.32 -4.11 -21.48
C ASP A 69 -12.46 -2.58 -21.52
N ILE A 70 -13.64 -2.05 -21.84
CA ILE A 70 -13.88 -0.59 -21.88
C ILE A 70 -13.83 0.02 -20.47
N LEU A 71 -14.46 -0.64 -19.50
CA LEU A 71 -14.44 -0.21 -18.09
C LEU A 71 -13.04 -0.38 -17.46
N PHE A 72 -12.34 -1.46 -17.83
CA PHE A 72 -10.95 -1.70 -17.43
C PHE A 72 -10.00 -0.65 -18.01
N MET A 73 -10.14 -0.26 -19.28
CA MET A 73 -9.38 0.84 -19.89
C MET A 73 -9.60 2.17 -19.17
N GLY A 74 -10.83 2.45 -18.75
CA GLY A 74 -11.16 3.65 -17.96
C GLY A 74 -10.46 3.65 -16.60
N MET A 75 -10.50 2.54 -15.86
CA MET A 75 -9.80 2.42 -14.57
C MET A 75 -8.29 2.41 -14.71
N ASP A 76 -7.75 1.69 -15.69
CA ASP A 76 -6.32 1.61 -15.97
C ASP A 76 -5.77 3.00 -16.32
N SER A 77 -6.50 3.78 -17.12
CA SER A 77 -6.16 5.18 -17.39
C SER A 77 -6.17 6.07 -16.14
N MET A 78 -7.13 5.85 -15.22
CA MET A 78 -7.19 6.59 -13.94
C MET A 78 -6.05 6.22 -12.99
N GLN A 79 -5.68 4.95 -12.93
CA GLN A 79 -4.62 4.42 -12.05
C GLN A 79 -3.23 4.48 -12.70
N ARG A 80 -3.15 4.85 -13.98
CA ARG A 80 -1.92 4.82 -14.77
C ARG A 80 -0.79 5.59 -14.11
N ILE A 81 0.29 4.88 -13.84
CA ILE A 81 1.56 5.47 -13.45
C ILE A 81 2.31 5.81 -14.73
N ARG A 82 2.60 7.11 -14.96
CA ARG A 82 3.37 7.55 -16.12
C ARG A 82 4.82 7.10 -16.01
N ASP A 83 5.46 6.84 -17.15
CA ASP A 83 6.86 6.41 -17.21
C ASP A 83 7.75 7.33 -16.38
N PHE A 84 8.62 6.71 -15.58
CA PHE A 84 9.54 7.43 -14.70
C PHE A 84 10.59 8.20 -15.49
N TYR A 85 11.09 7.60 -16.57
CA TYR A 85 12.08 8.20 -17.45
C TYR A 85 11.45 8.60 -18.79
N PRO A 86 12.01 9.60 -19.49
CA PRO A 86 12.97 10.58 -18.93
C PRO A 86 12.33 11.40 -17.80
N ARG A 87 13.15 11.83 -16.84
CA ARG A 87 12.68 12.67 -15.73
C ARG A 87 12.12 13.96 -16.30
N ARG A 88 10.87 14.26 -15.95
CA ARG A 88 10.12 15.40 -16.46
C ARG A 88 9.13 15.84 -15.41
N ASN A 89 8.67 17.06 -15.58
CA ASN A 89 7.57 17.60 -14.82
C ASN A 89 6.28 16.78 -15.04
N LEU A 90 5.67 16.32 -13.94
CA LEU A 90 4.40 15.59 -13.94
C LEU A 90 3.35 16.27 -13.04
N PHE A 91 3.38 17.61 -12.86
CA PHE A 91 2.45 18.33 -11.96
C PHE A 91 0.97 18.20 -12.35
N ARG A 92 0.66 18.04 -13.66
CA ARG A 92 -0.71 18.04 -14.16
C ARG A 92 -1.55 16.97 -13.45
N GLN A 93 -2.58 17.41 -12.73
CA GLN A 93 -3.49 16.54 -11.99
C GLN A 93 -4.14 15.51 -12.90
N SER A 94 -4.32 14.29 -12.40
CA SER A 94 -5.12 13.27 -13.08
C SER A 94 -6.61 13.62 -13.01
N LEU A 95 -7.40 13.06 -13.92
CA LEU A 95 -8.86 13.21 -13.86
C LEU A 95 -9.42 12.64 -12.55
N GLN A 96 -8.90 11.49 -12.09
CA GLN A 96 -9.26 10.90 -10.79
C GLN A 96 -9.08 11.89 -9.64
N LEU A 97 -7.92 12.57 -9.58
CA LEU A 97 -7.64 13.54 -8.53
C LEU A 97 -8.62 14.72 -8.59
N ARG A 98 -8.87 15.26 -9.79
CA ARG A 98 -9.82 16.36 -9.97
C ARG A 98 -11.23 15.99 -9.52
N THR A 99 -11.71 14.82 -9.92
CA THR A 99 -13.04 14.33 -9.53
C THR A 99 -13.14 14.13 -8.02
N ASN A 100 -12.15 13.52 -7.38
CA ASN A 100 -12.15 13.33 -5.93
C ASN A 100 -12.22 14.68 -5.18
N ILE A 101 -11.42 15.66 -5.59
CA ILE A 101 -11.43 16.99 -4.97
C ILE A 101 -12.74 17.72 -5.19
N MET A 102 -13.32 17.63 -6.39
CA MET A 102 -14.64 18.20 -6.67
C MET A 102 -15.71 17.60 -5.76
N MET A 103 -15.67 16.29 -5.51
CA MET A 103 -16.60 15.62 -4.60
C MET A 103 -16.40 16.06 -3.14
N ILE A 104 -15.14 16.13 -2.67
CA ILE A 104 -14.81 16.64 -1.33
C ILE A 104 -15.39 18.04 -1.13
N LYS A 105 -15.13 18.97 -2.07
CA LYS A 105 -15.57 20.36 -1.99
C LYS A 105 -17.09 20.51 -2.12
N ASN A 106 -17.67 19.98 -3.20
CA ASN A 106 -19.05 20.28 -3.57
C ASN A 106 -20.08 19.43 -2.81
N LYS A 107 -19.72 18.21 -2.40
CA LYS A 107 -20.62 17.33 -1.63
C LYS A 107 -20.29 17.34 -0.14
N GLN A 108 -19.26 18.08 0.27
CA GLN A 108 -18.75 18.08 1.64
C GLN A 108 -18.44 16.65 2.10
N TRP A 109 -17.88 15.86 1.17
CA TRP A 109 -17.62 14.43 1.38
C TRP A 109 -16.46 14.25 2.35
N GLY A 110 -16.68 13.51 3.43
CA GLY A 110 -15.70 13.28 4.48
C GLY A 110 -15.67 14.36 5.56
N LYS A 111 -16.49 15.42 5.46
CA LYS A 111 -16.50 16.51 6.45
C LYS A 111 -16.84 15.99 7.85
N ASP A 112 -17.84 15.14 7.98
CA ASP A 112 -18.25 14.55 9.27
C ASP A 112 -17.11 13.74 9.91
N LEU A 113 -16.39 12.94 9.10
CA LEU A 113 -15.22 12.20 9.56
C LEU A 113 -14.14 13.16 10.07
N ILE A 114 -13.77 14.18 9.28
CA ILE A 114 -12.70 15.11 9.66
C ILE A 114 -13.08 15.92 10.90
N ASP A 115 -14.33 16.41 11.00
CA ASP A 115 -14.81 17.13 12.19
C ASP A 115 -14.74 16.26 13.46
N LYS A 116 -15.07 14.96 13.35
CA LYS A 116 -14.96 14.01 14.48
C LYS A 116 -13.52 13.77 14.89
N LEU A 117 -12.62 13.56 13.91
CA LEU A 117 -11.19 13.35 14.17
C LEU A 117 -10.51 14.60 14.74
N ASP A 118 -10.90 15.79 14.28
CA ASP A 118 -10.27 17.05 14.68
C ASP A 118 -10.55 17.40 16.15
N ARG A 119 -11.68 16.93 16.69
CA ARG A 119 -12.02 17.05 18.13
C ARG A 119 -11.06 16.28 19.05
N GLU A 120 -10.39 15.26 18.53
CA GLU A 120 -9.41 14.48 19.31
C GLU A 120 -8.12 15.28 19.54
N ASN A 121 -7.90 16.36 18.77
CA ASN A 121 -6.70 17.19 18.83
C ASN A 121 -5.39 16.39 18.69
N LEU A 122 -5.38 15.42 17.78
CA LEU A 122 -4.22 14.58 17.48
C LEU A 122 -3.82 14.71 16.00
N PRO A 123 -2.56 14.47 15.64
CA PRO A 123 -2.17 14.31 14.25
C PRO A 123 -2.95 13.19 13.57
N LEU A 124 -3.23 13.36 12.27
CA LEU A 124 -3.86 12.35 11.43
C LEU A 124 -2.79 11.51 10.75
N LEU A 125 -2.89 10.19 10.87
CA LEU A 125 -2.09 9.24 10.10
C LEU A 125 -3.02 8.39 9.25
N THR A 126 -2.91 8.48 7.92
CA THR A 126 -3.76 7.73 6.99
C THR A 126 -2.97 6.95 5.97
N THR A 127 -3.53 5.82 5.52
CA THR A 127 -3.00 5.02 4.40
C THR A 127 -3.76 5.25 3.08
N PHE A 128 -4.70 6.20 3.07
CA PHE A 128 -5.51 6.53 1.88
C PHE A 128 -5.48 8.02 1.56
N PHE A 129 -5.02 8.36 0.37
CA PHE A 129 -4.76 9.75 -0.04
C PHE A 129 -6.02 10.64 -0.01
N THR A 130 -7.20 10.11 -0.34
CA THR A 130 -8.45 10.88 -0.30
C THR A 130 -8.76 11.39 1.11
N VAL A 131 -8.46 10.60 2.17
CA VAL A 131 -8.64 11.03 3.56
C VAL A 131 -7.69 12.18 3.90
N ALA A 132 -6.45 12.13 3.42
CA ALA A 132 -5.50 13.24 3.60
C ALA A 132 -5.99 14.52 2.91
N TYR A 133 -6.62 14.41 1.73
CA TYR A 133 -7.19 15.55 1.01
C TYR A 133 -8.45 16.09 1.67
N MET A 134 -9.30 15.23 2.24
CA MET A 134 -10.43 15.66 3.08
C MET A 134 -9.91 16.48 4.27
N ALA A 135 -8.88 15.98 4.96
CA ALA A 135 -8.29 16.67 6.11
C ALA A 135 -7.68 18.02 5.73
N GLU A 136 -6.97 18.10 4.60
CA GLU A 136 -6.40 19.35 4.11
C GLU A 136 -7.49 20.35 3.69
N GLU A 137 -8.51 19.91 2.94
CA GLU A 137 -9.60 20.77 2.48
C GLU A 137 -10.46 21.31 3.62
N PHE A 138 -10.71 20.50 4.65
CA PHE A 138 -11.49 20.91 5.83
C PHE A 138 -10.64 21.47 6.96
N ASN A 139 -9.41 21.92 6.66
CA ASN A 139 -8.53 22.64 7.60
C ASN A 139 -8.26 21.90 8.92
N TYR A 140 -8.01 20.58 8.86
CA TYR A 140 -7.63 19.78 10.03
C TYR A 140 -6.50 20.47 10.80
N LYS A 141 -6.64 20.67 12.11
CA LYS A 141 -5.76 21.58 12.87
C LYS A 141 -4.33 21.07 12.99
N ASN A 142 -4.20 19.76 13.20
CA ASN A 142 -2.92 19.11 13.43
C ASN A 142 -2.25 18.64 12.12
N ASP A 143 -1.09 18.01 12.27
CA ASP A 143 -0.34 17.44 11.16
C ASP A 143 -1.10 16.32 10.44
N ILE A 144 -0.91 16.24 9.12
CA ILE A 144 -1.51 15.22 8.25
C ILE A 144 -0.39 14.38 7.66
N TYR A 145 -0.37 13.10 8.01
CA TYR A 145 0.58 12.12 7.52
C TYR A 145 -0.08 11.09 6.61
N LEU A 146 0.52 10.83 5.46
CA LEU A 146 0.05 9.88 4.46
C LEU A 146 1.09 8.78 4.21
N VAL A 147 0.74 7.55 4.55
CA VAL A 147 1.53 6.35 4.24
C VAL A 147 1.21 5.89 2.83
N VAL A 148 2.22 5.90 1.97
CA VAL A 148 2.11 5.33 0.62
C VAL A 148 2.25 3.81 0.71
N CYS A 149 1.30 3.09 0.10
CA CYS A 149 1.17 1.64 0.28
C CYS A 149 1.86 0.80 -0.83
N ASP A 150 2.25 1.44 -1.94
CA ASP A 150 2.70 0.75 -3.14
C ASP A 150 4.19 1.04 -3.46
N ALA A 151 4.80 0.16 -4.24
CA ALA A 151 6.21 0.31 -4.64
C ALA A 151 6.46 1.51 -5.58
N ASP A 152 5.38 2.02 -6.20
CA ASP A 152 5.33 3.23 -7.02
C ASP A 152 3.91 3.83 -6.94
N VAL A 153 3.73 5.10 -7.32
CA VAL A 153 2.43 5.78 -7.19
C VAL A 153 2.06 6.60 -8.41
N SER A 154 0.75 6.66 -8.66
CA SER A 154 0.17 7.54 -9.69
C SER A 154 0.10 8.99 -9.20
N ARG A 155 -0.18 9.92 -10.13
CA ARG A 155 -0.31 11.34 -9.81
C ARG A 155 -1.41 11.63 -8.78
N ALA A 156 -2.41 10.75 -8.65
CA ALA A 156 -3.50 10.91 -7.70
C ALA A 156 -3.07 10.82 -6.23
N TRP A 157 -1.87 10.29 -5.96
CA TRP A 157 -1.32 10.21 -4.60
C TRP A 157 -0.64 11.48 -4.13
N ALA A 158 -0.31 12.44 -5.02
CA ALA A 158 0.18 13.75 -4.62
C ALA A 158 -0.97 14.75 -4.56
N ALA A 159 -0.95 15.65 -3.58
CA ALA A 159 -1.98 16.66 -3.38
C ALA A 159 -2.29 17.48 -4.66
N PRO A 160 -3.49 18.07 -4.77
CA PRO A 160 -3.88 18.86 -5.95
C PRO A 160 -2.97 20.06 -6.16
N ASN A 161 -2.60 20.74 -5.07
CA ASN A 161 -1.56 21.77 -5.04
C ASN A 161 -0.39 21.30 -4.18
N PRO A 162 0.49 20.44 -4.73
CA PRO A 162 1.50 19.73 -3.94
C PRO A 162 2.60 20.65 -3.41
N THR A 163 2.83 21.81 -4.04
CA THR A 163 3.82 22.80 -3.60
C THR A 163 3.39 23.52 -2.32
N ASN A 164 2.08 23.72 -2.13
CA ASN A 164 1.53 24.43 -0.97
C ASN A 164 0.89 23.50 0.07
N SER A 165 0.79 22.20 -0.25
CA SER A 165 0.20 21.21 0.64
C SER A 165 1.05 21.01 1.90
N LYS A 166 0.39 20.85 3.04
CA LYS A 166 1.02 20.53 4.32
C LYS A 166 1.12 19.04 4.60
N ILE A 167 0.62 18.20 3.70
CA ILE A 167 0.61 16.75 3.86
C ILE A 167 2.06 16.23 3.85
N LYS A 168 2.39 15.44 4.87
CA LYS A 168 3.68 14.76 5.04
C LYS A 168 3.55 13.31 4.57
N TYR A 169 4.43 12.88 3.68
CA TYR A 169 4.35 11.59 3.01
C TYR A 169 5.39 10.62 3.56
N PHE A 170 4.98 9.39 3.88
CA PHE A 170 5.87 8.28 4.17
C PHE A 170 6.03 7.42 2.93
N ALA A 171 7.18 7.54 2.28
CA ALA A 171 7.51 6.84 1.04
C ALA A 171 8.11 5.46 1.35
N PRO A 172 7.56 4.35 0.81
CA PRO A 172 8.07 3.00 1.07
C PRO A 172 9.29 2.66 0.23
N THR A 173 9.53 3.38 -0.87
CA THR A 173 10.64 3.14 -1.78
C THR A 173 11.28 4.46 -2.22
N ARG A 174 12.55 4.39 -2.63
CA ARG A 174 13.22 5.52 -3.30
C ARG A 174 12.47 5.94 -4.57
N ARG A 175 11.85 4.98 -5.27
CA ARG A 175 11.02 5.26 -6.45
C ARG A 175 9.87 6.19 -6.10
N VAL A 176 9.11 5.90 -5.04
CA VAL A 176 8.01 6.77 -4.57
C VAL A 176 8.53 8.13 -4.11
N TYR A 177 9.64 8.16 -3.37
CA TYR A 177 10.24 9.41 -2.92
C TYR A 177 10.51 10.36 -4.11
N GLU A 178 11.22 9.87 -5.12
CA GLU A 178 11.53 10.65 -6.32
C GLU A 178 10.27 10.96 -7.14
N ARG A 179 9.30 10.03 -7.18
CA ARG A 179 8.02 10.21 -7.89
C ARG A 179 7.19 11.35 -7.32
N LEU A 180 7.08 11.46 -6.00
CA LEU A 180 6.36 12.53 -5.33
C LEU A 180 6.98 13.90 -5.62
N GLN A 181 8.32 13.98 -5.70
CA GLN A 181 9.01 15.20 -6.13
C GLN A 181 8.68 15.57 -7.59
N LEU A 182 8.64 14.59 -8.51
CA LEU A 182 8.22 14.84 -9.91
C LEU A 182 6.77 15.34 -10.02
N TYR A 183 5.92 14.99 -9.05
CA TYR A 183 4.56 15.50 -8.94
C TYR A 183 4.47 16.86 -8.24
N GLY A 184 5.56 17.34 -7.65
CA GLY A 184 5.65 18.67 -7.05
C GLY A 184 5.63 18.72 -5.54
N VAL A 185 5.63 17.59 -4.86
CA VAL A 185 5.68 17.56 -3.40
C VAL A 185 7.07 18.02 -2.96
N LYS A 186 7.11 18.96 -2.01
CA LYS A 186 8.37 19.45 -1.45
C LYS A 186 9.13 18.32 -0.76
N ALA A 187 10.44 18.27 -0.95
CA ALA A 187 11.30 17.22 -0.37
C ALA A 187 11.20 17.15 1.16
N GLU A 188 11.08 18.31 1.83
CA GLU A 188 10.88 18.41 3.29
C GLU A 188 9.59 17.75 3.80
N ASN A 189 8.62 17.55 2.91
CA ASN A 189 7.36 16.86 3.21
C ASN A 189 7.39 15.38 2.84
N ILE A 190 8.52 14.81 2.40
CA ILE A 190 8.63 13.40 2.02
C ILE A 190 9.68 12.73 2.90
N TYR A 191 9.26 11.71 3.64
CA TYR A 191 10.10 10.91 4.51
C TYR A 191 10.27 9.53 3.89
N TYR A 192 11.51 9.13 3.58
CA TYR A 192 11.79 7.78 3.11
C TYR A 192 11.88 6.82 4.30
N THR A 193 10.83 6.03 4.52
CA THR A 193 10.68 5.20 5.73
C THR A 193 10.69 3.70 5.48
N GLY A 194 10.50 3.26 4.23
CA GLY A 194 10.18 1.86 3.95
C GLY A 194 8.69 1.55 4.18
N PHE A 195 8.27 0.35 3.79
CA PHE A 195 6.91 -0.12 4.00
C PHE A 195 6.71 -0.56 5.46
N PRO A 196 5.61 -0.18 6.13
CA PRO A 196 5.36 -0.58 7.51
C PRO A 196 5.10 -2.09 7.58
N LEU A 197 6.03 -2.82 8.20
CA LEU A 197 5.88 -4.25 8.47
C LEU A 197 5.58 -4.48 9.96
N PRO A 198 4.84 -5.55 10.30
CA PRO A 198 4.61 -5.95 11.70
C PRO A 198 5.93 -6.19 12.44
N LYS A 199 5.96 -5.90 13.75
CA LYS A 199 7.16 -6.10 14.57
C LYS A 199 7.56 -7.56 14.69
N GLU A 200 6.59 -8.47 14.55
CA GLU A 200 6.81 -9.90 14.50
C GLU A 200 7.65 -10.31 13.28
N ASN A 201 7.57 -9.53 12.19
CA ASN A 201 8.33 -9.77 10.96
C ASN A 201 9.67 -9.03 10.94
N THR A 202 9.76 -7.87 11.60
CA THR A 202 10.99 -7.07 11.62
C THR A 202 11.88 -7.38 12.81
N GLY A 203 11.31 -7.70 13.95
CA GLY A 203 11.96 -7.66 15.25
C GLY A 203 12.05 -6.23 15.79
N ASN A 204 13.18 -5.90 16.42
CA ASN A 204 13.44 -4.57 16.97
C ASN A 204 14.07 -3.62 15.92
N GLY A 205 14.54 -2.44 16.34
CA GLY A 205 15.12 -1.42 15.44
C GLY A 205 16.31 -1.90 14.60
N ASN A 206 16.97 -3.01 14.96
CA ASN A 206 18.04 -3.60 14.17
C ASN A 206 17.55 -4.52 13.03
N LEU A 207 16.24 -4.77 12.90
CA LEU A 207 15.64 -5.65 11.89
C LEU A 207 16.11 -7.12 11.96
N LYS A 208 16.48 -7.62 13.15
CA LYS A 208 17.08 -8.96 13.32
C LYS A 208 16.23 -10.09 12.74
N ILE A 209 14.93 -10.11 13.01
CA ILE A 209 14.04 -11.18 12.50
C ILE A 209 13.99 -11.13 10.98
N LEU A 210 13.78 -9.94 10.41
CA LEU A 210 13.71 -9.76 8.96
C LEU A 210 14.99 -10.23 8.26
N ARG A 211 16.16 -9.89 8.80
CA ARG A 211 17.45 -10.27 8.21
C ARG A 211 17.69 -11.77 8.31
N HIS A 212 17.40 -12.36 9.46
CA HIS A 212 17.52 -13.79 9.67
C HIS A 212 16.63 -14.58 8.68
N ASP A 213 15.35 -14.19 8.58
CA ASP A 213 14.40 -14.79 7.65
C ASP A 213 14.82 -14.60 6.18
N LEU A 214 15.31 -13.39 5.83
CA LEU A 214 15.78 -13.11 4.48
C LEU A 214 16.99 -13.98 4.12
N ALA A 215 17.94 -14.17 5.04
CA ALA A 215 19.11 -15.03 4.83
C ALA A 215 18.70 -16.48 4.52
N GLY A 216 17.80 -17.05 5.32
CA GLY A 216 17.26 -18.40 5.08
C GLY A 216 16.48 -18.53 3.77
N ARG A 217 15.71 -17.50 3.40
CA ARG A 217 14.96 -17.45 2.13
C ARG A 217 15.88 -17.37 0.92
N LEU A 218 16.96 -16.59 0.99
CA LEU A 218 17.92 -16.46 -0.12
C LEU A 218 18.52 -17.81 -0.50
N ARG A 219 18.90 -18.65 0.48
CA ARG A 219 19.40 -20.00 0.19
C ARG A 219 18.34 -20.88 -0.46
N ASN A 220 17.09 -20.82 0.01
CA ASN A 220 15.98 -21.56 -0.60
C ASN A 220 15.69 -21.13 -2.04
N LEU A 221 15.79 -19.84 -2.34
CA LEU A 221 15.47 -19.27 -3.65
C LEU A 221 16.64 -19.38 -4.65
N ASP A 222 17.88 -19.51 -4.17
CA ASP A 222 19.08 -19.64 -4.98
C ASP A 222 19.92 -20.87 -4.57
N PRO A 223 19.39 -22.09 -4.76
CA PRO A 223 20.10 -23.31 -4.37
C PRO A 223 21.40 -23.52 -5.17
N LYS A 224 21.54 -22.89 -6.34
CA LYS A 224 22.73 -22.97 -7.20
C LYS A 224 23.70 -21.80 -7.02
N ASN A 225 23.43 -20.89 -6.08
CA ASN A 225 24.31 -19.78 -5.71
C ASN A 225 24.60 -18.77 -6.83
N HIS A 226 23.74 -18.67 -7.86
CA HIS A 226 23.95 -17.75 -8.98
C HIS A 226 23.71 -16.29 -8.58
N TYR A 227 22.59 -16.03 -7.90
CA TYR A 227 22.23 -14.70 -7.42
C TYR A 227 23.13 -14.25 -6.29
N ILE A 228 23.36 -15.13 -5.30
CA ILE A 228 24.17 -14.85 -4.12
C ILE A 228 25.61 -14.51 -4.52
N SER A 229 26.22 -15.27 -5.43
CA SER A 229 27.58 -14.98 -5.90
C SER A 229 27.67 -13.65 -6.64
N LYS A 230 26.68 -13.37 -7.51
CA LYS A 230 26.66 -12.14 -8.32
C LYS A 230 26.47 -10.87 -7.47
N TYR A 231 25.63 -10.93 -6.44
CA TYR A 231 25.25 -9.76 -5.63
C TYR A 231 25.78 -9.82 -4.19
N LYS A 232 26.87 -10.58 -3.96
CA LYS A 232 27.44 -10.85 -2.63
C LYS A 232 27.54 -9.60 -1.75
N LYS A 233 28.19 -8.54 -2.25
CA LYS A 233 28.38 -7.28 -1.50
C LYS A 233 27.06 -6.64 -1.07
N THR A 234 26.10 -6.53 -1.99
CA THR A 234 24.77 -5.96 -1.69
C THR A 234 24.01 -6.80 -0.67
N ILE A 235 24.12 -8.13 -0.75
CA ILE A 235 23.49 -9.02 0.23
C ILE A 235 24.13 -8.85 1.60
N GLU A 236 25.46 -8.82 1.69
CA GLU A 236 26.20 -8.59 2.94
C GLU A 236 25.85 -7.24 3.58
N GLU A 237 25.75 -6.17 2.77
CA GLU A 237 25.33 -4.84 3.23
C GLU A 237 23.93 -4.84 3.87
N HIS A 238 22.98 -5.62 3.31
CA HIS A 238 21.61 -5.68 3.82
C HIS A 238 21.44 -6.65 5.00
N LEU A 239 22.15 -7.78 4.99
CA LEU A 239 22.10 -8.79 6.06
C LEU A 239 22.96 -8.42 7.27
N LYS A 240 23.91 -7.49 7.13
CA LYS A 240 24.84 -7.08 8.19
C LYS A 240 25.54 -8.29 8.82
N ASP A 241 25.18 -8.63 10.06
CA ASP A 241 25.80 -9.70 10.84
C ASP A 241 25.21 -11.09 10.51
N GLU A 242 24.07 -11.15 9.81
CA GLU A 242 23.46 -12.41 9.37
C GLU A 242 24.17 -12.95 8.12
N ARG A 243 24.31 -14.27 8.03
CA ARG A 243 24.91 -14.95 6.87
C ARG A 243 23.89 -15.85 6.21
N VAL A 244 23.92 -15.89 4.88
CA VAL A 244 23.15 -16.89 4.13
C VAL A 244 23.70 -18.28 4.49
N PRO A 245 22.86 -19.22 4.96
CA PRO A 245 23.33 -20.54 5.34
C PRO A 245 23.84 -21.32 4.12
N ASP A 246 24.72 -22.30 4.34
CA ASP A 246 25.26 -23.12 3.24
C ASP A 246 24.20 -24.05 2.63
N GLN A 247 23.27 -24.53 3.46
CA GLN A 247 22.17 -25.42 3.07
C GLN A 247 20.80 -24.83 3.44
N PRO A 248 19.73 -25.18 2.72
CA PRO A 248 18.38 -24.78 3.09
C PRO A 248 18.02 -25.27 4.50
N THR A 249 17.44 -24.39 5.32
CA THR A 249 17.03 -24.72 6.70
C THR A 249 15.62 -25.30 6.80
N HIS A 250 14.87 -25.26 5.71
CA HIS A 250 13.52 -25.78 5.58
C HIS A 250 13.21 -26.07 4.10
N PRO A 251 12.16 -26.86 3.78
CA PRO A 251 11.70 -27.04 2.40
C PRO A 251 11.26 -25.72 1.75
N LEU A 252 11.33 -25.62 0.42
CA LEU A 252 10.87 -24.44 -0.30
C LEU A 252 9.39 -24.18 0.02
N THR A 253 9.11 -23.10 0.75
CA THR A 253 7.76 -22.78 1.19
C THR A 253 7.24 -21.57 0.43
N ILE A 254 6.19 -21.78 -0.36
CA ILE A 254 5.58 -20.75 -1.21
C ILE A 254 4.23 -20.39 -0.63
N THR A 255 4.00 -19.10 -0.36
CA THR A 255 2.66 -18.62 -0.01
C THR A 255 2.06 -17.93 -1.22
N PHE A 256 0.88 -18.39 -1.64
CA PHE A 256 0.13 -17.81 -2.73
C PHE A 256 -1.19 -17.27 -2.17
N ALA A 257 -1.27 -15.95 -2.02
CA ALA A 257 -2.43 -15.27 -1.46
C ALA A 257 -3.28 -14.64 -2.56
N VAL A 258 -4.58 -14.96 -2.57
CA VAL A 258 -5.55 -14.43 -3.52
C VAL A 258 -6.34 -13.31 -2.85
N GLY A 259 -6.34 -12.12 -3.44
CA GLY A 259 -7.12 -11.00 -2.92
C GLY A 259 -8.63 -11.27 -2.98
N GLY A 260 -9.42 -10.54 -2.18
CA GLY A 260 -10.86 -10.81 -1.95
C GLY A 260 -11.77 -10.82 -3.19
N ALA A 261 -11.30 -10.37 -4.35
CA ALA A 261 -12.03 -10.51 -5.61
C ALA A 261 -11.80 -11.86 -6.32
N GLY A 262 -10.95 -12.75 -5.80
CA GLY A 262 -10.69 -14.07 -6.37
C GLY A 262 -9.83 -14.06 -7.65
N ALA A 263 -9.40 -12.89 -8.11
CA ALA A 263 -8.56 -12.76 -9.28
C ALA A 263 -7.27 -13.57 -9.09
N GLN A 264 -7.00 -14.50 -10.02
CA GLN A 264 -5.85 -15.42 -10.02
C GLN A 264 -5.96 -16.70 -9.17
N ARG A 265 -7.15 -17.07 -8.67
CA ARG A 265 -7.37 -18.39 -8.02
C ARG A 265 -6.85 -19.56 -8.87
N GLU A 266 -7.09 -19.51 -10.18
CA GLU A 266 -6.64 -20.53 -11.14
C GLU A 266 -5.11 -20.65 -11.20
N MET A 267 -4.39 -19.55 -10.98
CA MET A 267 -2.92 -19.55 -10.94
C MET A 267 -2.41 -20.31 -9.72
N GLY A 268 -3.09 -20.21 -8.58
CA GLY A 268 -2.80 -21.03 -7.40
C GLY A 268 -2.98 -22.53 -7.69
N ILE A 269 -4.03 -22.91 -8.42
CA ILE A 269 -4.25 -24.30 -8.84
C ILE A 269 -3.12 -24.78 -9.77
N LYS A 270 -2.76 -23.95 -10.77
CA LYS A 270 -1.66 -24.26 -11.71
C LYS A 270 -0.33 -24.43 -10.96
N LEU A 271 -0.03 -23.55 -10.01
CA LEU A 271 1.15 -23.64 -9.16
C LEU A 271 1.20 -24.97 -8.40
N THR A 272 0.12 -25.33 -7.69
CA THR A 272 0.06 -26.58 -6.91
C THR A 272 0.23 -27.80 -7.81
N LYS A 273 -0.43 -27.83 -8.98
CA LYS A 273 -0.27 -28.92 -9.95
C LYS A 273 1.16 -29.03 -10.48
N SER A 274 1.81 -27.89 -10.77
CA SER A 274 3.19 -27.86 -11.28
C SER A 274 4.22 -28.38 -10.28
N LEU A 275 3.94 -28.24 -8.98
CA LEU A 275 4.83 -28.66 -7.89
C LEU A 275 4.42 -29.99 -7.26
N LYS A 276 3.43 -30.71 -7.84
CA LYS A 276 2.85 -31.94 -7.26
C LYS A 276 3.90 -32.92 -6.74
N ARG A 277 4.91 -33.26 -7.55
CA ARG A 277 5.96 -34.21 -7.16
C ARG A 277 6.80 -33.72 -5.99
N ASN A 278 7.15 -32.43 -5.96
CA ASN A 278 7.93 -31.85 -4.86
C ASN A 278 7.10 -31.80 -3.56
N LEU A 279 5.80 -31.53 -3.66
CA LEU A 279 4.88 -31.56 -2.53
C LEU A 279 4.73 -32.98 -1.96
N GLU A 280 4.53 -33.98 -2.81
CA GLU A 280 4.42 -35.39 -2.40
C GLU A 280 5.69 -35.91 -1.73
N LYS A 281 6.86 -35.43 -2.14
CA LYS A 281 8.17 -35.77 -1.54
C LYS A 281 8.52 -34.93 -0.30
N GLY A 282 7.73 -33.92 0.05
CA GLY A 282 8.03 -32.98 1.13
C GLY A 282 9.19 -32.01 0.85
N GLU A 283 9.64 -31.91 -0.40
CA GLU A 283 10.70 -31.00 -0.86
C GLU A 283 10.21 -29.54 -0.97
N ALA A 284 8.89 -29.35 -1.08
CA ALA A 284 8.24 -28.04 -1.10
C ALA A 284 6.96 -28.04 -0.23
N ARG A 285 6.52 -26.84 0.16
CA ARG A 285 5.25 -26.58 0.85
C ARG A 285 4.54 -25.40 0.18
N ILE A 286 3.22 -25.46 0.08
CA ILE A 286 2.41 -24.36 -0.44
C ILE A 286 1.35 -23.98 0.59
N ASN A 287 1.29 -22.70 0.93
CA ASN A 287 0.19 -22.09 1.67
C ASN A 287 -0.70 -21.34 0.69
N LEU A 288 -1.96 -21.75 0.58
CA LEU A 288 -2.97 -21.01 -0.19
C LEU A 288 -3.79 -20.16 0.80
N VAL A 289 -3.88 -18.86 0.55
CA VAL A 289 -4.56 -17.88 1.41
C VAL A 289 -5.60 -17.11 0.60
#